data_AF-A0A349EE45-F1
#
_entry.id   AF-A0A349EE45-F1
#
_cell.length_a   1.000
_cell.length_b   1.000
_cell.length_c   1.000
_cell.angle_alpha   90.00
_cell.angle_beta   90.00
_cell.angle_gamma   90.00
#
_symmetry.space_group_name_H-M   'P 1'
#
loop_
_entity.id
_entity.type
_entity.pdbx_description
1 polymer ?
#
loop_
_entity_poly.entity_id
_entity_poly.type
_entity_poly.pdbx_seq_one_letter_code
_entity_poly.pdbx_strand_id
1 'polypeptide(L)' 'MIWDELETGLAGLAAEGLVRRRRILDSPCGPEAVIDGQRLIAFCSNDYLGLANHPALIATVQ' A
#
# COMPACT_ATOMS: atom_id res chain seq x y z
N MET A 1 0.47 11.61 -30.69
CA MET A 1 1.55 12.19 -29.86
C MET A 1 1.69 11.34 -28.62
N ILE A 2 2.82 11.37 -27.89
CA ILE A 2 3.05 10.50 -26.73
C ILE A 2 1.91 10.52 -25.69
N TRP A 3 1.21 11.65 -25.55
CA TRP A 3 0.06 11.79 -24.67
C TRP A 3 -1.15 10.93 -25.10
N ASP A 4 -1.48 10.91 -26.39
CA ASP A 4 -2.60 10.11 -26.92
C ASP A 4 -2.35 8.60 -26.74
N GLU A 5 -1.09 8.18 -26.89
CA GLU A 5 -0.67 6.79 -26.69
C GLU A 5 -0.81 6.37 -25.22
N LEU A 6 -0.43 7.25 -24.29
CA LEU A 6 -0.58 7.02 -22.85
C LEU A 6 -2.05 6.95 -22.43
N GLU A 7 -2.88 7.86 -22.91
CA GLU A 7 -4.33 7.86 -22.63
C GLU A 7 -5.00 6.59 -23.15
N THR A 8 -4.67 6.19 -24.38
CA THR A 8 -5.17 4.94 -24.98
C THR A 8 -4.73 3.73 -24.17
N GLY A 9 -3.47 3.67 -23.75
CA GLY A 9 -2.95 2.58 -22.91
C GLY A 9 -3.64 2.51 -21.54
N LEU A 10 -3.87 3.64 -20.89
CA LEU A 10 -4.60 3.72 -19.63
C LEU A 10 -6.06 3.28 -19.78
N ALA A 11 -6.71 3.65 -20.88
CA ALA A 11 -8.07 3.20 -21.21
C ALA A 11 -8.13 1.67 -21.41
N GLY A 12 -7.14 1.08 -22.08
CA GLY A 12 -7.00 -0.37 -22.22
C GLY A 12 -6.88 -1.08 -20.86
N LEU A 13 -5.98 -0.60 -20.00
CA LEU A 13 -5.84 -1.13 -18.63
C LEU A 13 -7.14 -1.00 -17.82
N ALA A 14 -7.89 0.08 -18.00
CA ALA A 14 -9.17 0.29 -17.33
C ALA A 14 -10.23 -0.71 -17.81
N ALA A 15 -10.32 -0.94 -19.12
CA ALA A 15 -11.26 -1.91 -19.71
C ALA A 15 -10.98 -3.36 -19.24
N GLU A 16 -9.72 -3.69 -18.99
CA GLU A 16 -9.29 -5.00 -18.48
C GLU A 16 -9.31 -5.11 -16.94
N GLY A 17 -9.65 -4.04 -16.22
CA GLY A 17 -9.64 -4.04 -14.74
C GLY A 17 -8.23 -4.09 -14.13
N LEU A 18 -7.20 -3.68 -14.88
CA LEU A 18 -5.79 -3.73 -14.49
C LEU A 18 -5.26 -2.43 -13.87
N VAL A 19 -6.13 -1.43 -13.67
CA VAL A 19 -5.76 -0.18 -13.01
C VAL A 19 -5.48 -0.42 -11.54
N ARG A 20 -4.26 -0.08 -11.09
CA ARG A 20 -3.89 -0.13 -9.68
C ARG A 20 -4.25 1.18 -9.01
N ARG A 21 -4.86 1.09 -7.82
CA ARG A 21 -5.04 2.22 -6.91
C ARG A 21 -4.33 1.91 -5.60
N ARG A 22 -3.45 2.81 -5.17
CA ARG A 22 -2.80 2.72 -3.86
C ARG A 22 -3.83 3.00 -2.77
N ARG A 23 -3.75 2.23 -1.68
CA ARG A 23 -4.38 2.57 -0.40
C ARG A 23 -3.38 3.34 0.45
N ILE A 24 -3.88 4.23 1.28
CA ILE A 24 -3.09 4.93 2.29
C ILE A 24 -3.24 4.14 3.59
N LEU A 25 -2.11 3.84 4.22
CA LEU A 25 -2.09 3.21 5.53
C LEU A 25 -1.97 4.31 6.59
N ASP A 26 -2.98 4.44 7.42
CA ASP A 26 -3.11 5.48 8.44
C ASP A 26 -2.54 5.04 9.80
N SER A 27 -1.85 3.90 9.84
CA SER A 27 -1.21 3.32 11.03
C SER A 27 0.22 2.87 10.72
N PRO A 28 1.07 2.64 11.74
CA PRO A 28 2.31 1.91 11.55
C PRO A 28 2.06 0.50 11.00
N CYS A 29 3.09 -0.11 10.40
CA CYS A 29 3.01 -1.48 9.89
C CYS A 29 2.86 -2.48 11.06
N GLY A 30 1.94 -3.42 10.93
CA GLY A 30 1.69 -4.47 11.91
C GLY A 30 0.45 -5.29 11.54
N PRO A 31 0.03 -6.23 12.42
CA PRO A 31 -1.14 -7.08 12.19
C PRO A 31 -2.47 -6.30 12.14
N GLU A 32 -2.58 -5.20 12.89
CA GLU A 32 -3.72 -4.28 12.82
C GLU A 32 -3.38 -3.12 11.89
N ALA A 33 -4.31 -2.76 11.00
CA ALA A 33 -4.17 -1.66 10.07
C ALA A 33 -5.35 -0.70 10.18
N VAL A 34 -5.10 0.58 9.90
CA VAL A 34 -6.13 1.57 9.63
C VAL A 34 -6.00 2.02 8.17
N ILE A 35 -7.05 1.83 7.38
CA ILE A 35 -7.11 2.27 5.97
C ILE A 35 -8.44 2.98 5.77
N ASP A 36 -8.39 4.21 5.23
CA ASP A 36 -9.59 5.01 4.97
C ASP A 36 -10.47 5.16 6.24
N GLY A 37 -9.80 5.26 7.42
CA GLY A 37 -10.46 5.34 8.74
C GLY A 37 -11.05 4.03 9.30
N GLN A 38 -10.90 2.90 8.61
CA GLN A 38 -11.43 1.61 9.04
C GLN A 38 -10.34 0.73 9.66
N ARG A 39 -10.64 0.09 10.80
CA ARG A 39 -9.77 -0.90 11.44
C ARG A 39 -9.90 -2.26 10.74
N LEU A 40 -8.76 -2.82 10.34
CA LEU A 40 -8.65 -4.07 9.58
C LEU A 40 -7.52 -4.94 10.13
N ILE A 41 -7.50 -6.22 9.73
CA ILE A 41 -6.36 -7.12 9.95
C ILE A 41 -5.54 -7.22 8.66
N ALA A 42 -4.24 -6.95 8.75
CA ALA A 42 -3.34 -6.92 7.61
C ALA A 42 -2.77 -8.30 7.28
N PHE A 43 -3.01 -8.76 6.05
CA PHE A 43 -2.46 -10.02 5.50
C PHE A 43 -1.59 -9.80 4.26
N CYS A 44 -1.31 -8.55 3.89
CA CYS A 44 -0.63 -8.19 2.65
C CYS A 44 0.71 -7.45 2.87
N SER A 45 1.23 -7.42 4.10
CA SER A 45 2.56 -6.89 4.37
C SER A 45 3.65 -7.95 4.14
N ASN A 46 4.89 -7.50 4.06
CA ASN A 46 6.07 -8.36 4.07
C ASN A 46 6.73 -8.39 5.47
N ASP A 47 6.03 -7.93 6.51
CA ASP A 47 6.56 -7.85 7.88
C ASP A 47 6.39 -9.19 8.63
N TYR A 48 7.06 -10.23 8.13
CA TYR A 48 6.89 -11.60 8.61
C TYR A 48 7.21 -11.81 10.08
N LEU A 49 8.14 -11.02 10.62
CA LEU A 49 8.60 -11.11 12.01
C LEU A 49 7.97 -10.05 12.92
N GLY A 50 7.12 -9.17 12.40
CA GLY A 50 6.52 -8.09 13.17
C GLY A 50 7.53 -7.02 13.63
N LEU A 51 8.60 -6.81 12.86
CA LEU A 51 9.72 -5.95 13.25
C LEU A 51 9.60 -4.54 12.68
N ALA A 52 8.77 -4.32 11.66
CA ALA A 52 8.67 -3.03 10.98
C ALA A 52 8.28 -1.86 11.90
N ASN A 53 7.57 -2.14 13.00
CA ASN A 53 7.20 -1.15 14.02
C ASN A 53 7.61 -1.60 15.44
N HIS A 54 8.65 -2.42 15.58
CA HIS A 54 9.04 -2.95 16.89
C HIS A 54 9.72 -1.86 17.75
N PRO A 55 9.26 -1.60 19.00
CA PRO A 55 9.77 -0.51 19.82
C PRO A 55 11.28 -0.52 20.06
N ALA A 56 11.86 -1.71 20.27
CA ALA A 56 13.29 -1.84 20.49
C ALA A 56 14.13 -1.45 19.25
N LEU A 57 13.61 -1.64 18.03
CA LEU A 57 14.29 -1.21 16.81
C LEU A 57 14.14 0.29 16.60
N ILE A 58 12.94 0.82 16.81
CA ILE A 58 12.68 2.27 16.76
C ILE A 58 13.63 3.02 17.71
N ALA A 59 13.80 2.51 18.94
CA ALA A 59 14.69 3.11 19.94
C ALA A 59 16.17 3.13 19.54
N THR A 60 16.58 2.33 18.54
CA THR A 60 17.98 2.27 18.06
C THR A 60 18.24 3.17 16.85
N VAL A 61 17.21 3.76 16.26
CA VAL A 61 17.35 4.69 15.14
C VAL A 61 17.90 6.02 15.68
N GLN A 62 19.06 6.42 15.17
CA GLN A 62 19.72 7.71 15.47
C GLN A 62 19.22 8.82 14.54
#